data_AF-A0A7J8SRP6-F1
#
_entry.id   AF-A0A7J8SRP6-F1
#
_cell.length_a   1.000
_cell.length_b   1.000
_cell.length_c   1.000
_cell.angle_alpha   90.00
_cell.angle_beta   90.00
_cell.angle_gamma   90.00
#
_symmetry.space_group_name_H-M   'P 1'
#
loop_
_entity.id
_entity.type
_entity.pdbx_description
1 polymer ?
#
loop_
_entity_poly.entity_id
_entity_poly.type
_entity_poly.pdbx_seq_one_letter_code
_entity_poly.pdbx_strand_id
1 'polypeptide(L)'
;ALDSFPDFGKLGSDVESKREIAALFAHATHETEFFCHTEEQDKSDSHCDTTKPEFPCAPGKESNLTLDKNPEMVANDPVVSFKGSLWYWMAAVRPVIGRGFGETIKAINGRVECGVTAAKDRAQHRIQFYKYYCKRFGVHPGPNLSC
;
A
#
# COMPACT_ATOMS: atom_id res chain seq x y z
N ALA A 1 10.09 7.31 -9.89
CA ALA A 1 9.88 6.43 -8.71
C ALA A 1 10.38 5.01 -8.99
N LEU A 2 9.93 4.36 -10.07
CA LEU A 2 10.34 3.00 -10.46
C LEU A 2 11.87 2.80 -10.57
N ASP A 3 12.61 3.80 -11.03
CA ASP A 3 14.08 3.73 -11.12
C ASP A 3 14.77 3.47 -9.76
N SER A 4 14.10 3.79 -8.65
CA SER A 4 14.59 3.54 -7.29
C SER A 4 14.26 2.14 -6.78
N PHE A 5 13.37 1.40 -7.46
CA PHE A 5 12.90 0.06 -7.06
C PHE A 5 12.93 -0.89 -8.26
N PRO A 6 14.12 -1.24 -8.77
CA PRO A 6 14.27 -1.95 -10.05
C PRO A 6 13.66 -3.35 -10.06
N ASP A 7 13.38 -3.92 -8.89
CA ASP A 7 12.79 -5.26 -8.72
C ASP A 7 11.26 -5.25 -8.73
N PHE A 8 10.62 -4.10 -8.49
CA PHE A 8 9.16 -3.98 -8.51
C PHE A 8 8.60 -4.36 -9.89
N GLY A 9 7.57 -5.19 -9.92
CA GLY A 9 6.96 -5.67 -11.16
C GLY A 9 7.85 -6.64 -11.94
N LYS A 10 8.89 -7.19 -11.30
CA LYS A 10 9.75 -8.25 -11.82
C LYS A 10 9.79 -9.39 -10.82
N LEU A 11 8.65 -10.04 -10.65
CA LEU A 11 8.48 -11.18 -9.76
C LEU A 11 8.41 -12.44 -10.60
N GLY A 12 9.40 -13.33 -10.48
CA GLY A 12 9.39 -14.66 -11.10
C GLY A 12 9.03 -14.63 -12.59
N SER A 13 7.77 -14.98 -12.89
CA SER A 13 7.18 -14.98 -14.23
C SER A 13 6.45 -13.68 -14.62
N ASP A 14 6.17 -13.51 -15.91
CA ASP A 14 5.33 -12.41 -16.41
C ASP A 14 3.94 -12.37 -15.74
N VAL A 15 3.39 -13.54 -15.40
CA VAL A 15 2.09 -13.65 -14.72
C VAL A 15 2.18 -13.11 -13.29
N GLU A 16 3.22 -13.49 -12.55
CA GLU A 16 3.45 -13.02 -11.19
C GLU A 16 3.78 -11.53 -11.15
N SER A 17 4.58 -11.05 -12.09
CA SER A 17 4.88 -9.63 -12.29
C SER A 17 3.62 -8.80 -12.54
N LYS A 18 2.72 -9.26 -13.43
CA LYS A 18 1.42 -8.60 -13.67
C LYS A 18 0.51 -8.64 -12.46
N ARG A 19 0.50 -9.73 -11.69
CA ARG A 19 -0.25 -9.83 -10.43
C ARG A 19 0.28 -8.86 -9.38
N GLU A 20 1.61 -8.72 -9.25
CA GLU A 20 2.21 -7.75 -8.34
C GLU A 20 1.78 -6.32 -8.67
N ILE A 21 1.88 -5.93 -9.95
CA ILE A 21 1.44 -4.62 -10.41
C ILE A 21 -0.06 -4.44 -10.14
N ALA A 22 -0.90 -5.44 -10.49
CA ALA A 22 -2.33 -5.38 -10.23
C ALA A 22 -2.66 -5.24 -8.74
N ALA A 23 -1.91 -5.91 -7.87
CA ALA A 23 -2.13 -5.88 -6.43
C ALA A 23 -1.80 -4.49 -5.86
N LEU A 24 -0.66 -3.89 -6.24
CA LEU A 24 -0.31 -2.53 -5.84
C LEU A 24 -1.42 -1.54 -6.23
N PHE A 25 -1.84 -1.57 -7.49
CA PHE A 25 -2.89 -0.66 -7.98
C PHE A 25 -4.25 -0.93 -7.33
N ALA A 26 -4.59 -2.17 -7.00
CA ALA A 26 -5.82 -2.49 -6.29
C ALA A 26 -5.87 -1.88 -4.89
N HIS A 27 -4.76 -1.99 -4.15
CA HIS A 27 -4.64 -1.36 -2.84
C HIS A 27 -4.66 0.17 -2.96
N ALA A 28 -3.82 0.75 -3.83
CA ALA A 28 -3.77 2.20 -4.02
C ALA A 28 -5.14 2.78 -4.39
N THR A 29 -5.88 2.13 -5.29
CA THR A 29 -7.23 2.55 -5.69
C THR A 29 -8.21 2.52 -4.53
N HIS A 30 -8.12 1.52 -3.65
CA HIS A 30 -8.94 1.44 -2.44
C HIS A 30 -8.60 2.56 -1.45
N GLU A 31 -7.31 2.79 -1.15
CA GLU A 31 -6.91 3.78 -0.14
C GLU A 31 -7.17 5.22 -0.57
N THR A 32 -7.06 5.50 -1.86
CA THR A 32 -7.07 6.87 -2.40
C THR A 32 -8.39 7.23 -3.10
N GLU A 33 -9.37 6.33 -3.06
CA GLU A 33 -10.62 6.42 -3.81
C GLU A 33 -10.38 6.76 -5.28
N PHE A 34 -9.71 5.85 -6.01
CA PHE A 34 -9.33 6.06 -7.41
C PHE A 34 -8.36 7.23 -7.64
N PHE A 35 -7.38 7.40 -6.74
CA PHE A 35 -6.38 8.47 -6.81
C PHE A 35 -6.98 9.88 -6.68
N CYS A 36 -8.19 10.01 -6.12
CA CYS A 36 -8.82 11.30 -5.84
C CYS A 36 -8.21 12.00 -4.63
N HIS A 37 -7.64 11.24 -3.69
CA HIS A 37 -7.11 11.76 -2.43
C HIS A 37 -5.62 11.49 -2.26
N THR A 38 -4.90 12.53 -1.84
CA THR A 38 -3.47 12.49 -1.49
C THR A 38 -3.21 12.48 0.02
N GLU A 39 -4.24 12.74 0.82
CA GLU A 39 -4.20 12.75 2.28
C GLU A 39 -5.40 11.96 2.84
N GLU A 40 -5.25 11.47 4.07
CA GLU A 40 -6.36 10.92 4.84
C GLU A 40 -7.42 12.01 5.12
N GLN A 41 -8.69 11.64 4.94
CA GLN A 41 -9.82 12.56 5.17
C GLN A 41 -10.05 12.81 6.66
N ASP A 42 -9.98 11.77 7.49
CA ASP A 42 -10.05 11.89 8.94
C ASP A 42 -8.64 12.12 9.50
N LYS A 43 -8.38 13.33 10.00
CA LYS A 43 -7.08 13.72 10.58
C LYS A 43 -7.12 13.74 12.11
N SER A 44 -8.07 13.02 12.73
CA SER A 44 -8.20 12.97 14.20
C SER A 44 -7.08 12.15 14.86
N ASP A 45 -6.53 11.15 14.16
CA ASP A 45 -5.33 10.45 14.59
C ASP A 45 -4.07 11.20 14.10
N SER A 46 -3.15 11.44 15.03
CA SER A 46 -1.84 12.02 14.71
C SER A 46 -0.86 11.02 14.10
N HIS A 47 -1.17 9.71 14.18
CA HIS A 47 -0.29 8.60 13.81
C HIS A 47 1.10 8.67 14.45
N CYS A 48 1.22 9.36 15.59
CA CYS A 48 2.44 9.48 16.37
C CYS A 48 2.55 8.32 17.38
N ASP A 49 3.46 7.39 17.14
CA ASP A 49 3.80 6.33 18.09
C ASP A 49 4.96 6.77 18.99
N THR A 50 4.65 7.29 20.17
CA THR A 50 5.66 7.72 21.16
C THR A 50 6.50 6.58 21.73
N THR A 51 6.16 5.31 21.42
CA THR A 51 6.95 4.14 21.85
C THR A 51 8.13 3.86 20.93
N LYS A 52 8.28 4.60 19.82
CA LYS A 52 9.37 4.49 18.83
C LYS A 52 10.38 5.62 18.98
N PRO A 53 11.36 5.51 19.90
CA PRO A 53 12.35 6.56 20.11
C PRO A 53 13.24 6.82 18.88
N GLU A 54 13.37 5.83 17.99
CA GLU A 54 14.10 5.98 16.72
C GLU A 54 13.40 6.91 15.70
N PHE A 55 12.08 7.14 15.85
CA PHE A 55 11.27 8.01 15.00
C PHE A 55 10.48 9.00 15.88
N PRO A 56 11.16 9.97 16.52
CA PRO A 56 10.52 10.88 17.45
C PRO A 56 9.48 11.75 16.73
N CYS A 57 8.31 11.92 17.34
CA CYS A 57 7.27 12.78 16.79
C CYS A 57 7.73 14.24 16.82
N ALA A 58 7.73 14.91 15.67
CA ALA A 58 8.14 16.30 15.56
C ALA A 58 7.00 17.25 15.97
N PRO A 59 7.14 18.05 17.05
CA PRO A 59 6.19 19.11 17.35
C PRO A 59 6.42 20.29 16.39
N GLY A 60 5.39 20.71 15.64
CA GLY A 60 5.44 21.95 14.85
C GLY A 60 6.55 22.00 13.80
N LYS A 61 6.47 21.10 12.81
CA LYS A 61 7.13 21.08 11.48
C LYS A 61 8.32 22.03 11.29
N GLU A 62 9.54 21.48 11.30
CA GLU A 62 10.75 22.21 10.91
C GLU A 62 11.36 21.67 9.62
N SER A 63 11.83 22.63 8.81
CA SER A 63 12.31 22.52 7.44
C SER A 63 13.57 21.67 7.27
N ASN A 64 13.44 20.34 7.24
CA ASN A 64 14.52 19.45 6.84
C ASN A 64 14.00 18.30 5.95
N LEU A 65 14.73 17.97 4.88
CA LEU A 65 14.33 17.13 3.73
C LEU A 65 14.06 15.64 4.04
N THR A 66 14.04 15.23 5.31
CA THR A 66 13.79 13.86 5.73
C THR A 66 12.31 13.66 6.08
N LEU A 67 11.72 12.51 5.71
CA LEU A 67 10.28 12.28 5.82
C LEU A 67 9.76 12.22 7.27
N ASP A 68 10.63 11.92 8.24
CA ASP A 68 10.35 12.01 9.68
C ASP A 68 10.12 13.46 10.14
N LYS A 69 10.67 14.44 9.42
CA LYS A 69 10.58 15.87 9.74
C LYS A 69 9.58 16.62 8.85
N ASN A 70 9.43 16.20 7.60
CA ASN A 70 8.54 16.79 6.59
C ASN A 70 7.59 15.75 5.95
N PRO A 71 6.67 15.12 6.70
CA PRO A 71 5.78 14.09 6.17
C PRO A 71 4.83 14.61 5.08
N GLU A 72 4.52 15.91 5.05
CA GLU A 72 3.69 16.52 4.01
C GLU A 72 4.29 16.47 2.60
N MET A 73 5.60 16.19 2.45
CA MET A 73 6.18 15.98 1.13
C MET A 73 5.53 14.80 0.40
N VAL A 74 5.05 13.78 1.14
CA VAL A 74 4.32 12.64 0.57
C VAL A 74 3.01 13.06 -0.08
N ALA A 75 2.34 14.08 0.47
CA ALA A 75 1.08 14.59 -0.06
C ALA A 75 1.28 15.60 -1.21
N ASN A 76 2.42 16.30 -1.23
CA ASN A 76 2.65 17.43 -2.14
C ASN A 76 3.56 17.13 -3.35
N ASP A 77 4.41 16.10 -3.27
CA ASP A 77 5.29 15.69 -4.37
C ASP A 77 4.90 14.27 -4.85
N PRO A 78 4.38 14.11 -6.09
CA PRO A 78 3.96 12.81 -6.59
C PRO A 78 5.12 11.82 -6.74
N VAL A 79 6.35 12.28 -7.01
CA VAL A 79 7.52 11.41 -7.09
C VAL A 79 7.88 10.87 -5.71
N VAL A 80 7.83 11.71 -4.68
CA VAL A 80 8.04 11.30 -3.28
C VAL A 80 6.92 10.38 -2.81
N SER A 81 5.66 10.70 -3.15
CA SER A 81 4.48 9.89 -2.84
C SER A 81 4.62 8.45 -3.35
N PHE A 82 4.88 8.28 -4.65
CA PHE A 82 5.06 6.96 -5.24
C PHE A 82 6.33 6.25 -4.74
N LYS A 83 7.41 6.97 -4.42
CA LYS A 83 8.58 6.37 -3.78
C LYS A 83 8.24 5.80 -2.41
N GLY A 84 7.45 6.53 -1.60
CA GLY A 84 6.95 6.05 -0.31
C GLY A 84 6.09 4.80 -0.45
N SER A 85 5.12 4.80 -1.37
CA SER A 85 4.27 3.63 -1.62
C SER A 85 5.07 2.41 -2.08
N LEU A 86 6.03 2.59 -2.99
CA LEU A 86 6.89 1.50 -3.46
C LEU A 86 7.85 1.01 -2.38
N TRP A 87 8.40 1.92 -1.57
CA TRP A 87 9.24 1.53 -0.43
C TRP A 87 8.48 0.61 0.53
N TYR A 88 7.27 1.02 0.94
CA TYR A 88 6.43 0.22 1.82
C TYR A 88 6.06 -1.11 1.16
N TRP A 89 5.67 -1.10 -0.12
CA TRP A 89 5.34 -2.30 -0.86
C TRP A 89 6.49 -3.31 -0.86
N MET A 90 7.69 -2.87 -1.22
CA MET A 90 8.86 -3.75 -1.32
C MET A 90 9.28 -4.29 0.04
N ALA A 91 9.17 -3.48 1.10
CA ALA A 91 9.57 -3.88 2.46
C ALA A 91 8.55 -4.78 3.15
N ALA A 92 7.25 -4.48 3.07
CA ALA A 92 6.22 -5.10 3.89
C ALA A 92 5.28 -6.04 3.12
N VAL A 93 5.00 -5.75 1.84
CA VAL A 93 3.93 -6.44 1.09
C VAL A 93 4.46 -7.48 0.11
N ARG A 94 5.49 -7.14 -0.67
CA ARG A 94 6.11 -8.05 -1.64
C ARG A 94 6.57 -9.38 -1.01
N PRO A 95 7.15 -9.44 0.20
CA PRO A 95 7.58 -10.72 0.78
C PRO A 95 6.43 -11.73 0.98
N VAL A 96 5.19 -11.26 1.03
CA VAL A 96 4.02 -12.11 1.30
C VAL A 96 3.16 -12.40 0.07
N ILE A 97 3.38 -11.70 -1.05
CA ILE A 97 2.50 -11.79 -2.23
C ILE A 97 2.40 -13.21 -2.82
N GLY A 98 3.47 -14.00 -2.73
CA GLY A 98 3.49 -15.39 -3.20
C GLY A 98 2.49 -16.30 -2.47
N ARG A 99 1.99 -15.87 -1.30
CA ARG A 99 0.96 -16.58 -0.53
C ARG A 99 -0.47 -16.25 -0.98
N GLY A 100 -0.65 -15.19 -1.77
CA GLY A 100 -1.94 -14.74 -2.31
C GLY A 100 -2.29 -13.29 -1.96
N PHE A 101 -3.28 -12.73 -2.66
CA PHE A 101 -3.71 -11.34 -2.46
C PHE A 101 -4.33 -11.08 -1.07
N GLY A 102 -4.94 -12.08 -0.44
CA GLY A 102 -5.43 -11.94 0.94
C GLY A 102 -4.31 -11.64 1.94
N GLU A 103 -3.10 -12.15 1.69
CA GLU A 103 -1.93 -11.88 2.54
C GLU A 103 -1.39 -10.47 2.34
N THR A 104 -1.58 -9.86 1.16
CA THR A 104 -1.24 -8.45 0.95
C THR A 104 -2.23 -7.52 1.65
N ILE A 105 -3.52 -7.87 1.72
CA ILE A 105 -4.50 -7.16 2.55
C ILE A 105 -4.10 -7.24 4.03
N LYS A 106 -3.71 -8.44 4.51
CA LYS A 106 -3.23 -8.60 5.90
C LYS A 106 -2.00 -7.75 6.20
N ALA A 107 -1.04 -7.70 5.28
CA ALA A 107 0.18 -6.91 5.44
C ALA A 107 -0.10 -5.40 5.52
N ILE A 108 -1.10 -4.90 4.79
CA ILE A 108 -1.44 -3.47 4.76
C ILE A 108 -2.31 -3.07 5.97
N ASN A 109 -3.40 -3.80 6.23
CA ASN A 109 -4.35 -3.40 7.28
C ASN A 109 -5.08 -4.60 7.91
N GLY A 110 -4.37 -5.71 8.10
CA GLY A 110 -4.98 -6.96 8.54
C GLY A 110 -5.68 -6.91 9.90
N ARG A 111 -5.22 -6.05 10.81
CA ARG A 111 -5.84 -5.87 12.14
C ARG A 111 -7.28 -5.37 12.04
N VAL A 112 -7.60 -4.59 11.00
CA VAL A 112 -8.92 -3.97 10.81
C VAL A 112 -9.76 -4.75 9.80
N GLU A 113 -9.12 -5.23 8.73
CA GLU A 113 -9.84 -5.74 7.55
C GLU A 113 -9.91 -7.27 7.46
N CYS A 114 -9.17 -8.00 8.30
CA CYS A 114 -9.10 -9.46 8.25
C CYS A 114 -9.54 -10.12 9.56
N GLY A 115 -10.15 -11.32 9.45
CA GLY A 115 -10.63 -12.09 10.60
C GLY A 115 -12.14 -11.99 10.89
N VAL A 116 -12.56 -12.60 12.00
CA VAL A 116 -13.99 -12.84 12.30
C VAL A 116 -14.79 -11.56 12.58
N THR A 117 -14.16 -10.55 13.19
CA THR A 117 -14.80 -9.28 13.57
C THR A 117 -14.47 -8.13 12.62
N ALA A 118 -13.89 -8.43 11.45
CA ALA A 118 -13.32 -7.43 10.56
C ALA A 118 -14.36 -6.66 9.73
N ALA A 119 -13.94 -5.48 9.26
CA ALA A 119 -14.63 -4.72 8.21
C ALA A 119 -14.49 -5.44 6.85
N LYS A 120 -15.25 -6.54 6.68
CA LYS A 120 -15.15 -7.42 5.51
C LYS A 120 -15.48 -6.73 4.19
N ASP A 121 -16.26 -5.65 4.24
CA ASP A 121 -16.58 -4.80 3.10
C ASP A 121 -15.33 -4.12 2.51
N ARG A 122 -14.40 -3.64 3.35
CA ARG A 122 -13.15 -3.01 2.89
C ARG A 122 -12.24 -4.00 2.19
N ALA A 123 -12.01 -5.17 2.81
CA ALA A 123 -11.24 -6.25 2.20
C ALA A 123 -11.86 -6.68 0.86
N GLN A 124 -13.19 -6.79 0.80
CA GLN A 124 -13.91 -7.13 -0.41
C GLN A 124 -13.72 -6.08 -1.52
N HIS A 125 -13.73 -4.78 -1.21
CA HIS A 125 -13.46 -3.73 -2.20
C HIS A 125 -12.06 -3.88 -2.83
N ARG A 126 -11.03 -4.14 -2.01
CA ARG A 126 -9.67 -4.41 -2.52
C ARG A 126 -9.66 -5.60 -3.47
N ILE A 127 -10.35 -6.68 -3.11
CA ILE A 127 -10.46 -7.90 -3.94
C ILE A 127 -11.13 -7.59 -5.29
N GLN A 128 -12.17 -6.75 -5.30
CA GLN A 128 -12.83 -6.37 -6.55
C GLN A 128 -11.90 -5.56 -7.45
N PHE A 129 -11.15 -4.60 -6.92
CA PHE A 129 -10.14 -3.88 -7.70
C PHE A 129 -9.03 -4.80 -8.21
N TYR A 130 -8.55 -5.73 -7.40
CA TYR A 130 -7.53 -6.68 -7.84
C TYR A 130 -8.02 -7.55 -8.99
N LYS A 131 -9.24 -8.07 -8.91
CA LYS A 131 -9.87 -8.80 -10.02
C LYS A 131 -10.02 -7.94 -11.27
N TYR A 132 -10.41 -6.67 -11.11
CA TYR A 132 -10.50 -5.71 -12.19
C TYR A 132 -9.16 -5.52 -12.92
N TYR A 133 -8.08 -5.24 -12.18
CA TYR A 133 -6.75 -5.05 -12.77
C TYR A 133 -6.18 -6.34 -13.39
N CYS A 134 -6.35 -7.48 -12.72
CA CYS A 134 -5.94 -8.79 -13.27
C CYS A 134 -6.63 -9.07 -14.61
N LYS A 135 -7.94 -8.79 -14.70
CA LYS A 135 -8.70 -8.91 -15.96
C LYS A 135 -8.13 -7.98 -17.03
N ARG A 136 -7.80 -6.73 -16.68
CA ARG A 136 -7.22 -5.75 -17.63
C ARG A 136 -5.84 -6.19 -18.16
N PHE A 137 -5.03 -6.84 -17.32
CA PHE A 137 -3.71 -7.36 -17.69
C PHE A 137 -3.76 -8.76 -18.32
N GLY A 138 -4.94 -9.36 -18.47
CA GLY A 138 -5.10 -10.68 -19.07
C GLY A 138 -4.51 -11.81 -18.23
N VAL A 139 -4.53 -11.69 -16.90
CA VAL A 139 -4.03 -12.73 -15.98
C VAL A 139 -5.12 -13.20 -15.02
N HIS A 140 -5.10 -14.49 -14.69
CA HIS A 140 -5.96 -15.02 -13.63
C HIS A 140 -5.47 -14.49 -12.26
N PRO A 141 -6.35 -14.03 -11.34
CA PRO A 141 -5.94 -13.42 -10.07
C PRO A 141 -5.23 -14.39 -9.11
N GLY A 142 -5.42 -15.70 -9.31
CA GLY A 142 -4.86 -16.74 -8.44
C GLY A 142 -5.79 -17.09 -7.28
N PRO A 143 -5.38 -18.05 -6.43
CA PRO A 143 -6.11 -18.43 -5.22
C PRO A 143 -5.88 -17.42 -4.07
N ASN A 144 -6.46 -17.70 -2.90
CA ASN A 144 -6.20 -16.99 -1.64
C ASN A 144 -6.40 -15.47 -1.73
N LEU A 145 -7.56 -15.05 -2.25
CA LEU A 145 -7.86 -13.63 -2.45
C LEU A 145 -8.36 -12.92 -1.18
N SER A 146 -9.00 -13.66 -0.28
CA SER A 146 -9.51 -13.11 0.97
C SER A 146 -8.57 -13.38 2.14
N CYS A 147 -8.71 -12.49 3.11
CA CYS A 147 -8.45 -12.71 4.52
C CYS A 147 -9.78 -12.55 5.28
#